data_AF-C6W5F8-F1
#
_entry.id   AF-C6W5F8-F1
#
_cell.length_a   1.000
_cell.length_b   1.000
_cell.length_c   1.000
_cell.angle_alpha   90.00
_cell.angle_beta   90.00
_cell.angle_gamma   90.00
#
_symmetry.space_group_name_H-M   'P 1'
#
loop_
_entity.id
_entity.type
_entity.pdbx_description
1 polymer ?
#
loop_
_entity_poly.entity_id
_entity_poly.type
_entity_poly.pdbx_seq_one_letter_code
_entity_poly.pdbx_strand_id
1 'polypeptide(L)'
;MFDSYFAYIVKNPISSIAVFVTVLPLTLAIVRRAFLDPSLRLLFCYLVLKFIVDLSMLHFASNRTNNIIFYNLSIPLFYTLLGGMFYFKFQERVQRQFLIASIVGLFFFSAWDVINSNEDLHNMREHRVVLYSKTVEGVLMILLILLYFYEIIKSLQIPNLLTFPFFWVCSGLLLYYSSLIFIAPVIHYAYTWNNTMDLGITEVIPSIFEILCALLFSVGIYHFSPRNYAKQ
;
A
#
# COMPACT_ATOMS: atom_id res chain seq x y z
N MET A 1 -15.35 14.04 -22.60
CA MET A 1 -15.05 13.26 -21.38
C MET A 1 -13.80 12.42 -21.56
N PHE A 2 -13.72 11.55 -22.58
CA PHE A 2 -12.51 10.74 -22.85
C PHE A 2 -11.24 11.59 -23.07
N ASP A 3 -11.36 12.77 -23.68
CA ASP A 3 -10.21 13.65 -23.93
C ASP A 3 -9.54 14.15 -22.65
N SER A 4 -10.31 14.37 -21.58
CA SER A 4 -9.78 14.80 -20.27
C SER A 4 -8.95 13.70 -19.61
N TYR A 5 -9.39 12.44 -19.71
CA TYR A 5 -8.62 11.29 -19.23
C TYR A 5 -7.37 11.07 -20.08
N PHE A 6 -7.51 11.12 -21.40
CA PHE A 6 -6.38 10.94 -22.31
C PHE A 6 -5.31 12.01 -22.08
N ALA A 7 -5.71 13.27 -21.96
CA ALA A 7 -4.80 14.37 -21.64
C ALA A 7 -4.09 14.17 -20.29
N TYR A 8 -4.82 13.69 -19.27
CA TYR A 8 -4.21 13.38 -17.97
C TYR A 8 -3.21 12.23 -18.04
N ILE A 9 -3.55 11.14 -18.73
CA ILE A 9 -2.70 9.96 -18.88
C ILE A 9 -1.42 10.31 -19.66
N VAL A 10 -1.54 11.08 -20.74
CA VAL A 10 -0.38 11.54 -21.52
C VAL A 10 0.51 12.46 -20.69
N LYS A 11 -0.07 13.31 -19.84
CA LYS A 11 0.69 14.19 -18.94
C LYS A 11 1.39 13.42 -17.81
N ASN A 12 0.73 12.40 -17.25
CA ASN A 12 1.22 11.62 -16.10
C ASN A 12 1.26 10.11 -16.40
N PRO A 13 2.12 9.66 -17.32
CA PRO A 13 2.08 8.28 -17.82
C PRO A 13 2.44 7.27 -16.74
N ILE A 14 3.45 7.56 -15.91
CA ILE A 14 3.98 6.58 -14.94
C ILE A 14 2.99 6.36 -13.80
N SER A 15 2.38 7.42 -13.26
CA SER A 15 1.33 7.30 -12.25
C SER A 15 0.10 6.57 -12.81
N SER A 16 -0.25 6.80 -14.07
CA SER A 16 -1.35 6.06 -14.73
C SER A 16 -1.02 4.57 -14.88
N ILE A 17 0.21 4.24 -15.27
CA ILE A 17 0.69 2.85 -15.35
C ILE A 17 0.60 2.17 -13.99
N ALA A 18 0.98 2.84 -12.90
CA ALA A 18 0.90 2.28 -11.54
C ALA A 18 -0.53 1.83 -11.19
N VAL A 19 -1.55 2.61 -11.57
CA VAL A 19 -2.97 2.23 -11.41
C VAL A 19 -3.28 0.95 -12.19
N PHE A 20 -3.01 0.91 -13.49
CA PHE A 20 -3.41 -0.23 -14.33
C PHE A 20 -2.60 -1.49 -14.08
N VAL A 21 -1.35 -1.38 -13.59
CA VAL A 21 -0.53 -2.54 -13.23
C VAL A 21 -1.18 -3.36 -12.10
N THR A 22 -1.98 -2.77 -11.22
CA THR A 22 -2.70 -3.52 -10.16
C THR A 22 -3.71 -4.53 -10.71
N VAL A 23 -4.15 -4.40 -11.96
CA VAL A 23 -5.01 -5.40 -12.63
C VAL A 23 -4.28 -6.75 -12.78
N LEU A 24 -2.95 -6.73 -12.90
CA LEU A 24 -2.16 -7.95 -13.08
C LEU A 24 -2.19 -8.87 -11.84
N PRO A 25 -1.83 -8.44 -10.61
CA PRO A 25 -1.97 -9.29 -9.44
C PRO A 25 -3.44 -9.61 -9.14
N LEU A 26 -4.38 -8.71 -9.47
CA LEU A 26 -5.82 -8.95 -9.26
C LEU A 26 -6.35 -10.10 -10.12
N THR A 27 -6.04 -10.09 -11.43
CA THR A 27 -6.44 -11.17 -12.35
C THR A 27 -5.77 -12.49 -11.97
N LEU A 28 -4.48 -12.47 -11.61
CA LEU A 28 -3.78 -13.66 -11.12
C LEU A 28 -4.42 -14.23 -9.84
N ALA A 29 -4.85 -13.38 -8.90
CA ALA A 29 -5.50 -13.82 -7.67
C ALA A 29 -6.81 -14.58 -7.95
N ILE A 30 -7.58 -14.13 -8.95
CA ILE A 30 -8.82 -14.78 -9.40
C ILE A 30 -8.50 -16.11 -10.10
N VAL A 31 -7.59 -16.12 -11.08
CA VAL A 31 -7.25 -17.31 -11.87
C VAL A 31 -6.65 -18.41 -11.00
N ARG A 32 -5.74 -18.06 -10.07
CA ARG A 32 -5.10 -19.01 -9.16
C ARG A 32 -5.94 -19.37 -7.94
N ARG A 33 -7.13 -18.74 -7.79
CA ARG A 33 -7.99 -18.86 -6.59
C ARG A 33 -7.22 -18.61 -5.30
N ALA A 34 -6.34 -17.61 -5.31
CA ALA A 34 -5.49 -17.25 -4.18
C ALA A 34 -6.29 -16.84 -2.94
N PHE A 35 -7.52 -16.35 -3.14
CA PHE A 35 -8.48 -15.99 -2.08
C PHE A 35 -8.91 -17.16 -1.16
N LEU A 36 -8.54 -18.41 -1.48
CA LEU A 36 -8.77 -19.54 -0.60
C LEU A 36 -7.93 -19.47 0.69
N ASP A 37 -6.69 -18.98 0.61
CA ASP A 37 -5.86 -18.71 1.80
C ASP A 37 -6.35 -17.42 2.50
N PRO A 38 -6.56 -17.41 3.82
CA PRO A 38 -7.09 -16.26 4.54
C PRO A 38 -6.18 -15.02 4.44
N SER A 39 -4.85 -15.19 4.44
CA SER A 39 -3.90 -14.09 4.27
C SER A 39 -3.96 -13.50 2.86
N LEU A 40 -3.98 -14.33 1.83
CA LEU A 40 -4.11 -13.87 0.44
C LEU A 40 -5.52 -13.35 0.10
N ARG A 41 -6.55 -13.76 0.85
CA ARG A 41 -7.89 -13.17 0.75
C ARG A 41 -7.88 -11.70 1.16
N LEU A 42 -7.19 -11.36 2.26
CA LEU A 42 -7.02 -9.97 2.68
C LEU A 42 -6.22 -9.17 1.64
N LEU A 43 -5.18 -9.77 1.04
CA LEU A 43 -4.45 -9.15 -0.07
C LEU A 43 -5.37 -8.89 -1.27
N PHE A 44 -6.24 -9.84 -1.61
CA PHE A 44 -7.21 -9.66 -2.70
C PHE A 44 -8.18 -8.51 -2.40
N CYS A 45 -8.74 -8.46 -1.17
CA CYS A 45 -9.59 -7.34 -0.74
C CYS A 45 -8.84 -6.01 -0.83
N TYR A 46 -7.57 -5.97 -0.40
CA TYR A 46 -6.70 -4.81 -0.55
C TYR A 46 -6.52 -4.40 -2.01
N LEU A 47 -6.22 -5.33 -2.91
CA LEU A 47 -6.02 -5.04 -4.33
C LEU A 47 -7.28 -4.49 -5.01
N VAL A 48 -8.44 -5.07 -4.72
CA VAL A 48 -9.74 -4.58 -5.23
C VAL A 48 -9.97 -3.14 -4.75
N LEU A 49 -9.84 -2.93 -3.44
CA LEU A 49 -10.13 -1.64 -2.84
C LEU A 49 -9.13 -0.56 -3.26
N LYS A 50 -7.84 -0.93 -3.35
CA LYS A 50 -6.80 -0.08 -3.92
C LYS A 50 -7.15 0.33 -5.34
N PHE A 51 -7.50 -0.62 -6.20
CA PHE A 51 -7.86 -0.30 -7.58
C PHE A 51 -9.08 0.65 -7.67
N ILE A 52 -10.09 0.47 -6.82
CA ILE A 52 -11.25 1.38 -6.75
C ILE A 52 -10.82 2.79 -6.30
N VAL A 53 -10.01 2.88 -5.25
CA VAL A 53 -9.49 4.16 -4.73
C VAL A 53 -8.66 4.86 -5.80
N ASP A 54 -7.75 4.15 -6.47
CA ASP A 54 -6.88 4.71 -7.51
C ASP A 54 -7.66 5.20 -8.74
N LEU A 55 -8.65 4.41 -9.20
CA LEU A 55 -9.54 4.83 -10.29
C LEU A 55 -10.35 6.07 -9.90
N SER A 56 -10.83 6.13 -8.66
CA SER A 56 -11.53 7.30 -8.13
C SER A 56 -10.58 8.50 -8.12
N MET A 57 -9.39 8.35 -7.56
CA MET A 57 -8.39 9.43 -7.53
C MET A 57 -8.03 9.91 -8.95
N LEU A 58 -7.87 9.01 -9.92
CA LEU A 58 -7.63 9.35 -11.32
C LEU A 58 -8.81 10.10 -11.94
N HIS A 59 -10.04 9.66 -11.66
CA HIS A 59 -11.26 10.34 -12.11
C HIS A 59 -11.32 11.79 -11.59
N PHE A 60 -11.19 11.98 -10.28
CA PHE A 60 -11.23 13.30 -9.67
C PHE A 60 -10.05 14.18 -10.12
N ALA A 61 -8.85 13.61 -10.31
CA ALA A 61 -7.70 14.34 -10.84
C ALA A 61 -7.91 14.80 -12.29
N SER A 62 -8.52 13.96 -13.14
CA SER A 62 -8.84 14.32 -14.52
C SER A 62 -9.84 15.48 -14.63
N ASN A 63 -10.74 15.58 -13.64
CA ASN A 63 -11.72 16.66 -13.52
C ASN A 63 -11.19 17.88 -12.74
N ARG A 64 -9.91 17.88 -12.35
CA ARG A 64 -9.26 18.95 -11.54
C ARG A 64 -9.97 19.22 -10.21
N THR A 65 -10.54 18.18 -9.63
CA THR A 65 -11.20 18.19 -8.33
C THR A 65 -10.31 17.55 -7.28
N ASN A 66 -10.37 18.05 -6.04
CA ASN A 66 -9.57 17.51 -4.95
C ASN A 66 -10.00 16.06 -4.65
N ASN A 67 -9.03 15.16 -4.56
CA ASN A 67 -9.18 13.72 -4.32
C ASN A 67 -8.44 13.24 -3.05
N ILE A 68 -7.89 14.17 -2.26
CA ILE A 68 -7.02 13.88 -1.12
C ILE A 68 -7.78 13.16 -0.01
N ILE A 69 -9.10 13.33 0.08
CA ILE A 69 -9.92 12.58 1.04
C ILE A 69 -9.82 11.06 0.83
N PHE A 70 -9.79 10.59 -0.42
CA PHE A 70 -9.65 9.17 -0.72
C PHE A 70 -8.28 8.65 -0.28
N TYR A 71 -7.23 9.46 -0.47
CA TYR A 71 -5.90 9.16 0.02
C TYR A 71 -5.87 9.03 1.54
N ASN A 72 -6.39 10.03 2.26
CA ASN A 72 -6.38 10.04 3.73
C ASN A 72 -7.17 8.87 4.33
N LEU A 73 -8.34 8.55 3.77
CA LEU A 73 -9.16 7.40 4.20
C LEU A 73 -8.52 6.06 3.86
N SER A 74 -7.73 5.99 2.79
CA SER A 74 -7.09 4.75 2.35
C SER A 74 -6.02 4.27 3.32
N ILE A 75 -5.35 5.17 4.04
CA ILE A 75 -4.21 4.84 4.93
C ILE A 75 -4.59 3.82 6.02
N PRO A 76 -5.54 4.11 6.95
CA PRO A 76 -5.87 3.15 8.00
C PRO A 76 -6.50 1.88 7.44
N LEU A 77 -7.19 1.99 6.31
CA LEU A 77 -7.88 0.88 5.68
C LEU A 77 -6.89 -0.09 4.99
N PHE A 78 -5.91 0.42 4.25
CA PHE A 78 -4.84 -0.37 3.64
C PHE A 78 -3.96 -1.00 4.71
N TYR A 79 -3.61 -0.27 5.76
CA TYR A 79 -2.87 -0.82 6.89
C TYR A 79 -3.63 -1.97 7.56
N THR A 80 -4.94 -1.82 7.76
CA THR A 80 -5.77 -2.88 8.38
C THR A 80 -5.77 -4.15 7.52
N LEU A 81 -5.92 -4.01 6.20
CA LEU A 81 -5.96 -5.16 5.30
C LEU A 81 -4.59 -5.83 5.18
N LEU A 82 -3.52 -5.06 4.94
CA LEU A 82 -2.16 -5.57 4.78
C LEU A 82 -1.59 -6.08 6.11
N GLY A 83 -1.72 -5.31 7.19
CA GLY A 83 -1.36 -5.69 8.54
C GLY A 83 -2.14 -6.93 9.01
N GLY A 84 -3.44 -6.98 8.71
CA GLY A 84 -4.29 -8.13 9.02
C GLY A 84 -3.79 -9.45 8.42
N MET A 85 -3.03 -9.41 7.32
CA MET A 85 -2.44 -10.63 6.75
C MET A 85 -1.46 -11.30 7.72
N PHE A 86 -0.73 -10.52 8.52
CA PHE A 86 0.22 -11.02 9.52
C PHE A 86 -0.46 -11.71 10.70
N TYR A 87 -1.73 -11.40 10.99
CA TYR A 87 -2.50 -12.04 12.05
C TYR A 87 -2.58 -13.57 11.85
N PHE A 88 -2.72 -14.00 10.59
CA PHE A 88 -2.79 -15.41 10.22
C PHE A 88 -1.43 -16.10 10.16
N LYS A 89 -0.33 -15.33 10.21
CA LYS A 89 1.05 -15.87 10.11
C LYS A 89 1.77 -15.90 11.45
N PHE A 90 1.56 -14.92 12.32
CA PHE A 90 2.16 -14.92 13.65
C PHE A 90 1.57 -16.04 14.50
N GLN A 91 2.44 -16.80 15.17
CA GLN A 91 2.04 -17.88 16.08
C GLN A 91 1.92 -17.36 17.52
N GLU A 92 2.79 -16.43 17.91
CA GLU A 92 2.83 -15.90 19.27
C GLU A 92 1.67 -14.93 19.56
N ARG A 93 1.01 -15.14 20.72
CA ARG A 93 -0.12 -14.29 21.16
C ARG A 93 0.26 -12.82 21.33
N VAL A 94 1.47 -12.56 21.82
CA VAL A 94 1.99 -11.20 22.06
C VAL A 94 2.07 -10.42 20.75
N GLN A 95 2.56 -11.05 19.68
CA GLN A 95 2.68 -10.41 18.36
C GLN A 95 1.31 -10.12 17.74
N ARG A 96 0.35 -11.04 17.89
CA ARG A 96 -1.04 -10.81 17.47
C ARG A 96 -1.71 -9.67 18.23
N GLN A 97 -1.47 -9.58 19.55
CA GLN A 97 -1.98 -8.48 20.37
C GLN A 97 -1.35 -7.15 19.98
N PHE A 98 -0.03 -7.12 19.74
CA PHE A 98 0.67 -5.96 19.23
C PHE A 98 0.09 -5.51 17.88
N LEU A 99 -0.15 -6.44 16.96
CA LEU A 99 -0.76 -6.13 15.65
C LEU A 99 -2.18 -5.55 15.79
N ILE A 100 -3.03 -6.12 16.64
CA ILE A 100 -4.38 -5.57 16.86
C ILE A 100 -4.28 -4.17 17.47
N ALA A 101 -3.41 -3.99 18.46
CA ALA A 101 -3.19 -2.70 19.09
C ALA A 101 -2.64 -1.66 18.08
N SER A 102 -1.77 -2.06 17.15
CA SER A 102 -1.24 -1.17 16.12
C SER A 102 -2.30 -0.78 15.09
N ILE A 103 -3.19 -1.70 14.69
CA ILE A 103 -4.33 -1.40 13.80
C ILE A 103 -5.28 -0.39 14.45
N VAL A 104 -5.70 -0.65 15.70
CA VAL A 104 -6.60 0.24 16.44
C VAL A 104 -5.92 1.60 16.68
N GLY A 105 -4.65 1.58 17.10
CA GLY A 105 -3.86 2.79 17.33
C GLY A 105 -3.71 3.64 16.08
N LEU A 106 -3.37 3.03 14.93
CA LEU A 106 -3.25 3.76 13.67
C LEU A 106 -4.59 4.32 13.19
N PHE A 107 -5.69 3.61 13.40
CA PHE A 107 -7.02 4.11 13.05
C PHE A 107 -7.34 5.42 13.78
N PHE A 108 -7.20 5.46 15.11
CA PHE A 108 -7.42 6.67 15.90
C PHE A 108 -6.39 7.77 15.59
N PHE A 109 -5.12 7.38 15.39
CA PHE A 109 -4.07 8.32 15.01
C PHE A 109 -4.35 8.98 13.66
N SER A 110 -4.80 8.21 12.67
CA SER A 110 -5.14 8.72 11.35
C SER A 110 -6.35 9.65 11.39
N ALA A 111 -7.36 9.32 12.19
CA ALA A 111 -8.51 10.19 12.40
C ALA A 111 -8.09 11.54 13.03
N TRP A 112 -7.23 11.49 14.04
CA TRP A 112 -6.68 12.70 14.68
C TRP A 112 -5.84 13.53 13.71
N ASP A 113 -4.97 12.91 12.91
CA ASP A 113 -4.12 13.60 11.93
C ASP A 113 -4.94 14.28 10.83
N VAL A 114 -6.02 13.62 10.35
CA VAL A 114 -6.96 14.25 9.40
C VAL A 114 -7.60 15.51 9.98
N ILE A 115 -8.04 15.47 11.25
CA ILE A 115 -8.66 16.63 11.93
C ILE A 115 -7.61 17.73 12.14
N ASN A 116 -6.37 17.37 12.51
CA ASN A 116 -5.31 18.34 12.76
C ASN A 116 -4.79 18.99 11.47
N SER A 117 -4.75 18.26 10.36
CA SER A 117 -4.33 18.78 9.06
C SER A 117 -5.41 19.60 8.34
N ASN A 118 -6.68 19.50 8.73
CA ASN A 118 -7.81 20.11 8.03
C ASN A 118 -8.73 20.87 9.00
N GLU A 119 -8.62 22.20 9.02
CA GLU A 119 -9.42 23.07 9.88
C GLU A 119 -10.92 23.02 9.56
N ASP A 120 -11.28 22.91 8.28
CA ASP A 120 -12.67 22.75 7.83
C ASP A 120 -12.87 21.40 7.12
N LEU A 121 -13.42 20.44 7.87
CA LEU A 121 -13.74 19.11 7.36
C LEU A 121 -14.86 19.12 6.31
N HIS A 122 -15.73 20.14 6.31
CA HIS A 122 -16.86 20.23 5.39
C HIS A 122 -16.42 20.76 4.01
N ASN A 123 -15.37 21.57 3.96
CA ASN A 123 -14.83 22.09 2.70
C ASN A 123 -13.91 21.05 2.00
N MET A 124 -14.54 20.13 1.27
CA MET A 124 -13.86 19.06 0.52
C MET A 124 -12.88 19.55 -0.55
N ARG A 125 -12.94 20.84 -0.95
CA ARG A 125 -12.01 21.40 -1.94
C ARG A 125 -10.65 21.74 -1.35
N GLU A 126 -10.59 22.07 -0.06
CA GLU A 126 -9.37 22.55 0.62
C GLU A 126 -8.69 21.47 1.45
N HIS A 127 -9.17 20.22 1.39
CA HIS A 127 -8.56 19.10 2.10
C HIS A 127 -7.09 18.92 1.72
N ARG A 128 -6.25 18.79 2.74
CA ARG A 128 -4.80 18.63 2.67
C ARG A 128 -4.40 17.20 3.02
N VAL A 129 -3.22 16.82 2.54
CA VAL A 129 -2.63 15.51 2.82
C VAL A 129 -2.28 15.45 4.30
N VAL A 130 -2.54 14.30 4.93
CA VAL A 130 -2.13 14.03 6.31
C VAL A 130 -0.62 14.18 6.51
N LEU A 131 -0.21 14.71 7.65
CA LEU A 131 1.20 15.05 7.92
C LEU A 131 2.02 13.83 8.36
N TYR A 132 1.44 12.95 9.17
CA TYR A 132 2.21 11.93 9.90
C TYR A 132 1.73 10.50 9.62
N SER A 133 0.45 10.31 9.34
CA SER A 133 -0.19 9.00 9.31
C SER A 133 0.42 8.07 8.27
N LYS A 134 0.78 8.60 7.08
CA LYS A 134 1.43 7.79 6.04
C LYS A 134 2.82 7.30 6.47
N THR A 135 3.56 8.15 7.17
CA THR A 135 4.90 7.80 7.69
C THR A 135 4.78 6.75 8.80
N VAL A 136 3.83 6.92 9.73
CA VAL A 136 3.57 5.96 10.80
C VAL A 136 3.11 4.61 10.23
N GLU A 137 2.21 4.62 9.25
CA GLU A 137 1.83 3.41 8.49
C GLU A 137 3.06 2.70 7.94
N GLY A 138 3.96 3.43 7.26
CA GLY A 138 5.18 2.87 6.68
C GLY A 138 6.11 2.26 7.71
N VAL A 139 6.36 2.96 8.81
CA VAL A 139 7.22 2.46 9.91
C VAL A 139 6.62 1.19 10.52
N LEU A 140 5.32 1.20 10.81
CA LEU A 140 4.63 0.04 11.38
C LEU A 140 4.64 -1.16 10.42
N MET A 141 4.41 -0.93 9.12
CA MET A 141 4.44 -1.99 8.12
C MET A 141 5.83 -2.61 8.00
N ILE A 142 6.89 -1.80 7.97
CA ILE A 142 8.26 -2.29 7.94
C ILE A 142 8.56 -3.11 9.20
N LEU A 143 8.16 -2.63 10.37
CA LEU A 143 8.35 -3.35 11.63
C LEU A 143 7.66 -4.72 11.61
N LEU A 144 6.41 -4.80 11.13
CA LEU A 144 5.69 -6.07 11.00
C LEU A 144 6.36 -7.03 10.02
N ILE A 145 6.86 -6.53 8.89
CA ILE A 145 7.58 -7.33 7.90
C ILE A 145 8.90 -7.86 8.48
N LEU A 146 9.66 -7.02 9.18
CA LEU A 146 10.91 -7.42 9.81
C LEU A 146 10.68 -8.45 10.92
N LEU A 147 9.64 -8.27 11.74
CA LEU A 147 9.24 -9.24 12.75
C LEU A 147 8.89 -10.59 12.12
N TYR A 148 8.16 -10.57 11.01
CA TYR A 148 7.82 -11.77 10.26
C TYR A 148 9.05 -12.48 9.67
N PHE A 149 9.97 -11.74 9.05
CA PHE A 149 11.21 -12.32 8.54
C PHE A 149 12.09 -12.88 9.67
N TYR A 150 12.11 -12.23 10.82
CA TYR A 150 12.79 -12.74 12.01
C TYR A 150 12.22 -14.10 12.46
N GLU A 151 10.89 -14.27 12.51
CA GLU A 151 10.26 -15.56 12.83
C GLU A 151 10.60 -16.66 11.82
N ILE A 152 10.59 -16.35 10.52
CA ILE A 152 10.95 -17.33 9.50
C ILE A 152 12.40 -17.78 9.66
N ILE A 153 13.33 -16.85 9.85
CA ILE A 153 14.75 -17.17 10.02
C ILE A 153 14.96 -18.00 11.28
N LYS A 154 14.28 -17.67 12.38
CA LYS A 154 14.38 -18.41 13.65
C LYS A 154 13.80 -19.82 13.56
N SER A 155 12.70 -20.00 12.82
CA SER A 155 12.01 -21.28 12.74
C SER A 155 12.69 -22.28 11.78
N LEU A 156 13.49 -21.82 10.80
CA LEU A 156 14.16 -22.67 9.79
C LEU A 156 13.22 -23.64 9.04
N GLN A 157 11.90 -23.43 9.12
CA GLN A 157 10.89 -24.38 8.64
C GLN A 157 10.69 -24.35 7.11
N ILE A 158 11.18 -23.33 6.42
CA ILE A 158 10.91 -23.13 4.98
C ILE A 158 12.15 -23.54 4.17
N PRO A 159 12.11 -24.68 3.45
CA PRO A 159 13.27 -25.16 2.69
C PRO A 159 13.61 -24.28 1.48
N ASN A 160 12.65 -23.49 0.96
CA ASN A 160 12.90 -22.51 -0.08
C ASN A 160 11.98 -21.28 0.08
N LEU A 161 12.56 -20.15 0.48
CA LEU A 161 11.84 -18.88 0.67
C LEU A 161 11.21 -18.35 -0.62
N LEU A 162 11.87 -18.59 -1.77
CA LEU A 162 11.46 -18.05 -3.06
C LEU A 162 10.19 -18.72 -3.62
N THR A 163 9.83 -19.90 -3.11
CA THR A 163 8.58 -20.55 -3.48
C THR A 163 7.41 -20.13 -2.59
N PHE A 164 7.66 -19.36 -1.52
CA PHE A 164 6.62 -18.96 -0.58
C PHE A 164 5.93 -17.67 -1.04
N PRO A 165 4.62 -17.70 -1.36
CA PRO A 165 3.89 -16.54 -1.89
C PRO A 165 4.00 -15.28 -1.03
N PHE A 166 3.91 -15.44 0.28
CA PHE A 166 3.89 -14.33 1.23
C PHE A 166 5.26 -13.66 1.38
N PHE A 167 6.36 -14.37 1.10
CA PHE A 167 7.70 -13.77 1.08
C PHE A 167 7.81 -12.66 0.00
N TRP A 168 7.27 -12.93 -1.19
CA TRP A 168 7.23 -11.95 -2.28
C TRP A 168 6.33 -10.76 -1.96
N VAL A 169 5.21 -11.01 -1.28
CA VAL A 169 4.32 -9.95 -0.79
C VAL A 169 5.06 -9.05 0.21
N CYS A 170 5.69 -9.63 1.24
CA CYS A 170 6.47 -8.88 2.22
C CYS A 170 7.63 -8.11 1.57
N SER A 171 8.32 -8.70 0.60
CA SER A 171 9.40 -8.04 -0.14
C SER A 171 8.90 -6.82 -0.93
N GLY A 172 7.74 -6.95 -1.60
CA GLY A 172 7.11 -5.84 -2.31
C GLY A 172 6.69 -4.70 -1.38
N LEU A 173 6.07 -5.03 -0.24
CA LEU A 173 5.68 -4.04 0.76
C LEU A 173 6.90 -3.36 1.38
N LEU A 174 7.96 -4.11 1.68
CA LEU A 174 9.19 -3.58 2.27
C LEU A 174 9.84 -2.54 1.34
N LEU A 175 9.99 -2.87 0.05
CA LEU A 175 10.55 -1.93 -0.93
C LEU A 175 9.68 -0.69 -1.07
N TYR A 176 8.36 -0.85 -1.16
CA TYR A 176 7.43 0.26 -1.27
C TYR A 176 7.51 1.20 -0.06
N TYR A 177 7.28 0.70 1.16
CA TYR A 177 7.27 1.55 2.35
C TYR A 177 8.65 2.12 2.72
N SER A 178 9.73 1.38 2.46
CA SER A 178 11.08 1.92 2.67
C SER A 178 11.34 3.11 1.75
N SER A 179 10.94 3.02 0.47
CA SER A 179 11.09 4.14 -0.47
C SER A 179 10.36 5.39 0.01
N LEU A 180 9.13 5.25 0.52
CA LEU A 180 8.33 6.37 1.01
C LEU A 180 8.97 7.08 2.20
N ILE A 181 9.57 6.34 3.14
CA ILE A 181 10.27 6.93 4.30
C ILE A 181 11.46 7.77 3.86
N PHE A 182 12.21 7.33 2.85
CA PHE A 182 13.35 8.09 2.34
C PHE A 182 12.93 9.30 1.50
N ILE A 183 11.79 9.22 0.80
CA ILE A 183 11.32 10.28 -0.09
C ILE A 183 10.57 11.39 0.68
N ALA A 184 9.84 11.04 1.74
CA ALA A 184 9.00 11.99 2.47
C ALA A 184 9.76 13.24 2.99
N PRO A 185 10.96 13.11 3.59
CA PRO A 185 11.77 14.27 3.97
C PRO A 185 12.19 15.10 2.76
N VAL A 186 12.58 14.47 1.65
CA VAL A 186 13.02 15.15 0.42
C VAL A 186 11.89 16.01 -0.15
N ILE A 187 10.68 15.47 -0.22
CA ILE A 187 9.49 16.20 -0.66
C ILE A 187 9.20 17.38 0.28
N HIS A 188 9.23 17.15 1.60
CA HIS A 188 8.98 18.21 2.57
C HIS A 188 10.00 19.36 2.46
N TYR A 189 11.30 19.04 2.34
CA TYR A 189 12.35 20.04 2.16
C TYR A 189 12.18 20.82 0.87
N ALA A 190 11.82 20.16 -0.23
CA ALA A 190 11.59 20.82 -1.52
C ALA A 190 10.40 21.80 -1.47
N TYR A 191 9.30 21.45 -0.79
CA TYR A 191 8.15 22.34 -0.62
C TYR A 191 8.41 23.53 0.31
N THR A 192 9.31 23.38 1.29
CA THR A 192 9.63 24.44 2.24
C THR A 192 10.58 25.49 1.63
N TRP A 193 11.30 25.13 0.57
CA TRP A 193 12.20 26.05 -0.12
C TRP A 193 11.42 26.94 -1.09
N ASN A 194 11.51 28.25 -0.92
CA ASN A 194 10.74 29.27 -1.67
C ASN A 194 11.04 29.35 -3.19
N ASN A 195 11.89 28.46 -3.70
CA ASN A 195 12.13 28.32 -5.13
C ASN A 195 11.26 27.18 -5.63
N THR A 196 10.53 27.40 -6.72
CA THR A 196 9.87 26.35 -7.49
C THR A 196 10.92 25.39 -8.05
N MET A 197 11.48 24.53 -7.21
CA MET A 197 12.28 23.40 -7.66
C MET A 197 11.31 22.45 -8.32
N ASP A 198 11.43 22.31 -9.64
CA ASP A 198 10.80 21.22 -10.36
C ASP A 198 11.34 19.92 -9.76
N LEU A 199 10.51 19.23 -8.98
CA LEU A 199 10.84 17.99 -8.30
C LEU A 199 11.16 16.87 -9.31
N GLY A 200 10.83 17.06 -10.59
CA GLY A 200 11.26 16.21 -11.70
C GLY A 200 11.01 14.73 -11.42
N ILE A 201 12.10 13.96 -11.38
CA ILE A 201 12.05 12.51 -11.18
C ILE A 201 11.50 12.14 -9.79
N THR A 202 11.69 12.98 -8.77
CA THR A 202 11.33 12.67 -7.37
C THR A 202 9.82 12.50 -7.18
N GLU A 203 8.99 13.18 -7.98
CA GLU A 203 7.52 13.00 -7.97
C GLU A 203 7.09 11.62 -8.48
N VAL A 204 7.91 11.00 -9.32
CA VAL A 204 7.62 9.75 -10.02
C VAL A 204 8.05 8.53 -9.23
N ILE A 205 9.02 8.68 -8.33
CA ILE A 205 9.61 7.57 -7.57
C ILE A 205 8.55 6.72 -6.83
N PRO A 206 7.57 7.31 -6.11
CA PRO A 206 6.54 6.51 -5.45
C PRO A 206 5.76 5.60 -6.40
N SER A 207 5.42 6.11 -7.60
CA SER A 207 4.72 5.33 -8.63
C SER A 207 5.58 4.17 -9.16
N ILE A 208 6.90 4.35 -9.28
CA ILE A 208 7.82 3.28 -9.69
C ILE A 208 7.84 2.16 -8.64
N PHE A 209 7.98 2.51 -7.36
CA PHE A 209 7.97 1.51 -6.29
C PHE A 209 6.62 0.81 -6.13
N GLU A 210 5.53 1.50 -6.44
CA GLU A 210 4.20 0.91 -6.48
C GLU A 210 4.06 -0.12 -7.61
N ILE A 211 4.57 0.18 -8.82
CA ILE A 211 4.65 -0.77 -9.93
C ILE A 211 5.47 -2.00 -9.50
N LEU A 212 6.67 -1.79 -8.94
CA LEU A 212 7.52 -2.88 -8.45
C LEU A 212 6.82 -3.73 -7.39
N CYS A 213 6.11 -3.10 -6.45
CA CYS A 213 5.33 -3.78 -5.42
C CYS A 213 4.25 -4.68 -6.04
N ALA A 214 3.49 -4.16 -7.01
CA ALA A 214 2.46 -4.91 -7.70
C ALA A 214 3.03 -6.08 -8.53
N LEU A 215 4.21 -5.91 -9.14
CA LEU A 215 4.92 -7.01 -9.82
C LEU A 215 5.35 -8.09 -8.84
N LEU A 216 5.87 -7.74 -7.66
CA LEU A 216 6.25 -8.73 -6.64
C LEU A 216 5.04 -9.45 -6.06
N PHE A 217 3.90 -8.78 -5.88
CA PHE A 217 2.65 -9.45 -5.51
C PHE A 217 2.23 -10.47 -6.57
N SER A 218 2.40 -10.11 -7.84
CA SER A 218 2.07 -10.99 -8.96
C SER A 218 2.93 -12.25 -8.97
N VAL A 219 4.24 -12.11 -8.72
CA VAL A 219 5.16 -13.25 -8.56
C VAL A 219 4.73 -14.12 -7.37
N GLY A 220 4.44 -13.51 -6.21
CA GLY A 220 3.95 -14.24 -5.03
C GLY A 220 2.68 -15.04 -5.31
N ILE A 221 1.67 -14.40 -5.90
CA ILE A 221 0.40 -15.03 -6.25
C ILE A 221 0.58 -16.11 -7.32
N TYR A 222 1.49 -15.92 -8.28
CA TYR A 222 1.77 -16.92 -9.31
C TYR A 222 2.31 -18.23 -8.73
N HIS A 223 3.16 -18.14 -7.70
CA HIS A 223 3.68 -19.31 -6.99
C HIS A 223 2.65 -20.00 -6.07
N PHE A 224 1.49 -19.39 -5.83
CA PHE A 224 0.43 -20.00 -5.04
C PHE A 224 -0.18 -21.20 -5.78
N SER A 225 -0.18 -22.36 -5.13
CA SER A 225 -0.84 -23.59 -5.61
C SER A 225 -1.79 -24.14 -4.54
N PRO A 226 -3.11 -24.24 -4.82
CA PRO A 226 -4.10 -24.76 -3.88
C PRO A 226 -3.77 -26.18 -3.36
N ARG A 227 -3.10 -27.00 -4.18
CA ARG A 227 -2.77 -28.40 -3.84
C ARG A 227 -1.64 -28.53 -2.81
N ASN A 228 -0.77 -27.53 -2.70
CA ASN A 228 0.38 -27.57 -1.80
C ASN A 228 0.07 -26.90 -0.45
N TYR A 229 -0.92 -26.02 -0.40
CA TYR A 229 -1.27 -25.27 0.82
C TYR A 229 -2.20 -26.02 1.77
N ALA A 230 -3.04 -26.94 1.27
CA ALA A 230 -3.93 -27.77 2.09
C ALA A 230 -3.21 -28.85 2.92
N LYS A 231 -1.88 -28.93 2.86
CA LYS A 231 -1.05 -29.92 3.56
C LYS A 231 -0.17 -29.32 4.67
N GLN A 232 -0.29 -28.02 4.96
CA GLN A 232 0.44 -27.33 6.02
C GLN A 232 -0.50 -26.84 7.10
#